data_AF-A0A9P5T204-F1
#
_entry.id   AF-A0A9P5T204-F1
#
_cell.length_a   1.000
_cell.length_b   1.000
_cell.length_c   1.000
_cell.angle_alpha   90.00
_cell.angle_beta   90.00
_cell.angle_gamma   90.00
#
_symmetry.space_group_name_H-M   'P 1'
#
loop_
_entity.id
_entity.type
_entity.pdbx_description
1 polymer ?
#
loop_
_entity_poly.entity_id
_entity_poly.type
_entity_poly.pdbx_seq_one_letter_code
_entity_poly.pdbx_strand_id
1 'polypeptide(L)'
;MSFIYNYFFNDNSTPSERENAAAFKTMINDRKTTLKSEYKQYESEYKQAIKDAEATYKRTKEQAKEDMERKTLAAVQREVDILLKTDEFANSDAKTKAKVESFVSWMNYASKWCGHGSVDEKSATFVEEKQPELIQV
;
A
#
# COMPACT_ATOMS: atom_id res chain seq x y z
N MET A 1 -10.29 -51.05 65.25
CA MET A 1 -11.63 -51.15 64.62
C MET A 1 -12.21 -49.77 64.33
N SER A 2 -11.45 -48.89 63.67
CA SER A 2 -11.88 -47.50 63.37
C SER A 2 -11.76 -47.13 61.89
N PHE A 3 -11.19 -48.01 61.05
CA PHE A 3 -10.99 -47.74 59.63
C PHE A 3 -12.27 -47.94 58.79
N ILE A 4 -13.15 -48.85 59.20
CA ILE A 4 -14.38 -49.18 58.47
C ILE A 4 -15.51 -48.15 58.73
N TYR A 5 -15.47 -47.44 59.86
CA TYR A 5 -16.53 -46.49 60.22
C TYR A 5 -16.48 -45.16 59.44
N ASN A 6 -15.29 -44.72 59.01
CA ASN A 6 -15.14 -43.48 58.24
C ASN A 6 -15.42 -43.65 56.74
N TYR A 7 -15.48 -44.88 56.20
CA TYR A 7 -15.78 -45.11 54.78
C TYR A 7 -17.29 -45.01 54.48
N PHE A 8 -18.14 -45.20 55.50
CA PHE A 8 -19.60 -45.21 55.35
C PHE A 8 -20.33 -44.04 56.02
N PHE A 9 -19.64 -43.24 56.85
CA PHE A 9 -20.25 -42.10 57.52
C PHE A 9 -19.64 -40.77 57.05
N ASN A 10 -20.28 -40.23 56.01
CA ASN A 10 -20.40 -38.79 55.73
C ASN A 10 -19.12 -38.01 55.43
N ASP A 11 -18.57 -38.25 54.25
CA ASP A 11 -18.10 -37.13 53.42
C ASP A 11 -18.81 -37.18 52.05
N ASN A 12 -20.08 -36.75 52.04
CA ASN A 12 -20.90 -36.61 50.82
C ASN A 12 -20.43 -35.43 49.93
N SER A 13 -19.22 -34.92 50.14
CA SER A 13 -18.62 -33.83 49.36
C SER A 13 -17.99 -34.29 48.05
N THR A 14 -17.83 -35.62 47.86
CA THR A 14 -17.27 -36.18 46.62
C THR A 14 -18.40 -36.44 45.63
N PRO A 15 -18.44 -35.77 44.45
CA PRO A 15 -19.45 -36.02 43.45
C PRO A 15 -19.45 -37.49 43.05
N SER A 16 -20.63 -38.07 42.85
CA SER A 16 -20.76 -39.44 42.37
C SER A 16 -20.08 -39.60 41.02
N GLU A 17 -19.63 -40.82 40.69
CA GLU A 17 -19.05 -41.12 39.37
C GLU A 17 -19.96 -40.70 38.21
N ARG A 18 -21.29 -40.74 38.42
CA ARG A 18 -22.30 -40.29 37.47
C ARG A 18 -22.28 -38.77 37.27
N GLU A 19 -22.15 -38.00 38.35
CA GLU A 19 -22.04 -36.53 38.29
C GLU A 19 -20.72 -36.10 37.65
N ASN A 20 -19.62 -36.78 37.99
CA ASN A 20 -18.32 -36.56 37.34
C ASN A 20 -18.37 -36.86 35.84
N ALA A 21 -18.97 -37.98 35.43
CA ALA A 21 -19.11 -38.32 34.00
C ALA A 21 -19.98 -37.32 33.24
N ALA A 22 -21.04 -36.81 33.87
CA ALA A 22 -21.88 -35.76 33.28
C ALA A 22 -21.11 -34.44 33.13
N ALA A 23 -20.36 -34.02 34.15
CA ALA A 23 -19.52 -32.83 34.11
C ALA A 23 -18.45 -32.91 33.00
N PHE A 24 -17.74 -34.04 32.89
CA PHE A 24 -16.77 -34.26 31.81
C PHE A 24 -17.41 -34.21 30.42
N LYS A 25 -18.60 -34.81 30.25
CA LYS A 25 -19.32 -34.77 28.97
C LYS A 25 -19.71 -33.34 28.58
N THR A 26 -20.15 -32.53 29.54
CA THR A 26 -20.46 -31.12 29.32
C THR A 26 -19.20 -30.34 28.94
N MET A 27 -18.10 -30.48 29.69
CA MET A 27 -16.82 -29.84 29.36
C MET A 27 -16.32 -30.21 27.95
N ILE A 28 -16.43 -31.48 27.55
CA ILE A 28 -16.03 -31.94 26.22
C ILE A 28 -16.88 -31.26 25.14
N ASN A 29 -18.20 -31.16 25.35
CA ASN A 29 -19.10 -30.53 24.39
C ASN A 29 -18.89 -29.03 24.29
N ASP A 30 -18.67 -28.36 25.42
CA ASP A 30 -18.36 -26.94 25.48
C ASP A 30 -17.05 -26.67 24.74
N ARG A 31 -16.00 -27.43 25.06
CA ARG A 31 -14.69 -27.28 24.40
C ARG A 31 -14.78 -27.55 22.90
N LYS A 32 -15.55 -28.56 22.48
CA LYS A 32 -15.80 -28.85 21.06
C LYS A 32 -16.51 -27.70 20.35
N THR A 33 -17.42 -27.02 21.04
CA THR A 33 -18.16 -25.87 20.49
C THR A 33 -17.26 -24.65 20.39
N THR A 34 -16.47 -24.35 21.43
CA THR A 34 -15.47 -23.29 21.43
C THR A 34 -14.43 -23.49 20.32
N LEU A 35 -13.90 -24.71 20.16
CA LEU A 35 -12.89 -25.01 19.14
C LEU A 35 -13.44 -24.76 17.72
N LYS A 36 -14.72 -25.08 17.48
CA LYS A 36 -15.37 -24.83 16.20
C LYS A 36 -15.52 -23.33 15.91
N SER A 37 -15.86 -22.52 16.92
CA SER A 37 -15.96 -21.06 16.74
C SER A 37 -14.57 -20.44 16.53
N GLU A 38 -13.58 -20.85 17.32
CA GLU A 38 -12.19 -20.39 17.19
C GLU A 38 -11.64 -20.71 15.79
N TYR A 39 -11.85 -21.94 15.30
CA TYR A 39 -11.40 -22.32 13.95
C TYR A 39 -12.05 -21.46 12.85
N LYS A 40 -13.36 -21.21 12.93
CA LYS A 40 -14.06 -20.35 11.96
C LYS A 40 -13.55 -18.92 12.01
N GLN A 41 -13.29 -18.40 13.21
CA GLN A 41 -12.74 -17.07 13.38
C GLN A 41 -11.34 -16.99 12.79
N TYR A 42 -10.46 -17.94 13.10
CA TYR A 42 -9.12 -18.05 12.53
C TYR A 42 -9.15 -18.11 10.99
N GLU A 43 -10.04 -18.92 10.40
CA GLU A 43 -10.18 -19.01 8.95
C GLU A 43 -10.60 -17.67 8.31
N SER A 44 -11.49 -16.93 8.97
CA SER A 44 -11.93 -15.61 8.54
C SER A 44 -10.79 -14.58 8.64
N GLU A 45 -10.08 -14.54 9.77
CA GLU A 45 -8.96 -13.63 10.01
C GLU A 45 -7.80 -13.89 9.04
N TYR A 46 -7.44 -15.15 8.80
CA TYR A 46 -6.42 -15.55 7.83
C TYR A 46 -6.76 -15.08 6.40
N LYS A 47 -8.00 -15.30 5.95
CA LYS A 47 -8.43 -14.84 4.63
C LYS A 47 -8.40 -13.32 4.49
N GLN A 48 -8.75 -12.61 5.56
CA GLN A 48 -8.70 -11.15 5.56
C GLN A 48 -7.27 -10.63 5.54
N ALA A 49 -6.38 -11.21 6.35
CA ALA A 49 -4.96 -10.85 6.39
C ALA A 49 -4.28 -11.03 5.03
N ILE A 50 -4.60 -12.09 4.28
CA ILE A 50 -4.10 -12.28 2.90
C ILE A 50 -4.55 -11.15 1.99
N LYS A 51 -5.85 -10.81 2.01
CA LYS A 51 -6.38 -9.73 1.16
C LYS A 51 -5.73 -8.39 1.48
N ASP A 52 -5.52 -8.10 2.76
CA ASP A 52 -4.90 -6.85 3.20
C ASP A 52 -3.41 -6.81 2.81
N ALA A 53 -2.71 -7.94 2.91
CA ALA A 53 -1.33 -8.07 2.45
C ALA A 53 -1.21 -7.89 0.92
N GLU A 54 -2.09 -8.52 0.13
CA GLU A 54 -2.14 -8.36 -1.33
C GLU A 54 -2.43 -6.91 -1.75
N ALA A 55 -3.39 -6.26 -1.09
CA ALA A 55 -3.71 -4.86 -1.33
C ALA A 55 -2.55 -3.93 -0.99
N THR A 56 -1.86 -4.19 0.12
CA THR A 56 -0.67 -3.42 0.54
C THR A 56 0.46 -3.59 -0.46
N TYR A 57 0.77 -4.82 -0.87
CA TYR A 57 1.79 -5.09 -1.88
C TYR A 57 1.52 -4.35 -3.19
N LYS A 58 0.27 -4.35 -3.67
CA LYS A 58 -0.11 -3.63 -4.89
C LYS A 58 0.11 -2.13 -4.77
N ARG A 59 -0.28 -1.51 -3.64
CA ARG A 59 -0.07 -0.08 -3.39
C ARG A 59 1.41 0.27 -3.32
N THR A 60 2.18 -0.48 -2.54
CA THR A 60 3.62 -0.23 -2.38
C THR A 60 4.37 -0.40 -3.70
N LYS A 61 3.99 -1.38 -4.53
CA LYS A 61 4.57 -1.57 -5.86
C LYS A 61 4.32 -0.37 -6.77
N GLU A 62 3.09 0.14 -6.82
CA GLU A 62 2.77 1.31 -7.65
C GLU A 62 3.48 2.56 -7.13
N GLN A 63 3.45 2.78 -5.82
CA GLN A 63 4.14 3.91 -5.19
C GLN A 63 5.66 3.87 -5.45
N ALA A 64 6.29 2.69 -5.37
CA ALA A 64 7.71 2.54 -5.66
C ALA A 64 8.03 2.83 -7.14
N LYS A 65 7.12 2.51 -8.05
CA LYS A 65 7.25 2.82 -9.48
C LYS A 65 7.16 4.33 -9.71
N GLU A 66 6.13 4.98 -9.16
CA GLU A 66 5.96 6.44 -9.23
C GLU A 66 7.16 7.19 -8.62
N ASP A 67 7.66 6.73 -7.47
CA ASP A 67 8.83 7.31 -6.83
C ASP A 67 10.09 7.17 -7.68
N MET A 68 10.26 6.04 -8.37
CA MET A 68 11.40 5.81 -9.27
C MET A 68 11.33 6.72 -10.49
N GLU A 69 10.15 6.85 -11.11
CA GLU A 69 9.91 7.76 -12.23
C GLU A 69 10.17 9.21 -11.83
N ARG A 70 9.65 9.64 -10.67
CA ARG A 70 9.86 10.98 -10.12
C ARG A 70 11.34 11.27 -9.85
N LYS A 71 12.06 10.32 -9.22
CA LYS A 71 13.50 10.46 -8.94
C LYS A 71 14.32 10.51 -10.23
N THR A 72 13.94 9.72 -11.23
CA THR A 72 14.59 9.72 -12.55
C THR A 72 14.39 11.05 -13.25
N LEU A 73 13.16 11.56 -13.30
CA LEU A 73 12.86 12.85 -13.90
C LEU A 73 13.62 14.00 -13.20
N ALA A 74 13.68 13.98 -11.87
CA ALA A 74 14.45 14.96 -11.10
C ALA A 74 15.97 14.85 -11.29
N ALA A 75 16.50 13.67 -11.61
CA ALA A 75 17.90 13.49 -11.95
C ALA A 75 18.21 14.03 -13.36
N VAL A 76 17.37 13.68 -14.34
CA VAL A 76 17.51 14.19 -15.72
C VAL A 76 17.41 15.72 -15.75
N GLN A 77 16.47 16.32 -15.00
CA GLN A 77 16.36 17.77 -14.91
C GLN A 77 17.66 18.41 -14.39
N ARG A 78 18.28 17.83 -13.37
CA ARG A 78 19.56 18.32 -12.82
C ARG A 78 20.69 18.25 -13.86
N GLU A 79 20.80 17.14 -14.58
CA GLU A 79 21.81 16.99 -15.63
C GLU A 79 21.62 18.01 -16.76
N VAL A 80 20.37 18.27 -17.16
CA VAL A 80 20.07 19.30 -18.16
C VAL A 80 20.38 20.70 -17.65
N ASP A 81 20.04 21.01 -16.40
CA ASP A 81 20.36 22.31 -15.79
C ASP A 81 21.88 22.55 -15.71
N ILE A 82 22.68 21.48 -15.56
CA ILE A 82 24.14 21.54 -15.63
C ILE A 82 24.58 21.79 -17.08
N LEU A 83 24.05 21.01 -18.04
CA LEU A 83 24.37 21.14 -19.46
C LEU A 83 24.07 22.56 -19.98
N LEU A 84 22.95 23.15 -19.58
CA LEU A 84 22.57 24.52 -19.97
C LEU A 84 23.55 25.60 -19.47
N LYS A 85 24.37 25.30 -18.45
CA LYS A 85 25.35 26.21 -17.87
C LYS A 85 26.76 26.02 -18.45
N THR A 86 26.99 25.05 -19.34
CA THR A 86 28.32 24.81 -19.90
C THR A 86 28.64 25.75 -21.05
N ASP A 87 29.93 26.10 -21.19
CA ASP A 87 30.43 26.90 -22.30
C ASP A 87 30.25 26.17 -23.65
N GLU A 88 30.29 24.84 -23.64
CA GLU A 88 30.02 24.00 -24.82
C GLU A 88 28.59 24.20 -25.33
N PHE A 89 27.60 24.26 -24.43
CA PHE A 89 26.23 24.55 -24.81
C PHE A 89 26.06 26.00 -25.24
N ALA A 90 26.68 26.96 -24.54
CA ALA A 90 26.63 28.38 -24.91
C ALA A 90 27.12 28.62 -26.35
N ASN A 91 28.16 27.91 -26.76
CA ASN A 91 28.75 27.99 -28.10
C ASN A 91 28.16 26.99 -29.12
N SER A 92 27.14 26.22 -28.74
CA SER A 92 26.50 25.25 -29.64
C SER A 92 25.73 25.91 -30.79
N ASP A 93 25.53 25.15 -31.87
CA ASP A 93 24.79 25.60 -33.04
C ASP A 93 23.28 25.71 -32.77
N ALA A 94 22.58 26.47 -33.61
CA ALA A 94 21.15 26.76 -33.45
C ALA A 94 20.26 25.50 -33.44
N LYS A 95 20.64 24.44 -34.16
CA LYS A 95 19.87 23.18 -34.19
C LYS A 95 20.02 22.42 -32.87
N THR A 96 21.20 22.46 -32.26
CA THR A 96 21.45 21.88 -30.94
C THR A 96 20.66 22.62 -29.86
N LYS A 97 20.68 23.96 -29.87
CA LYS A 97 19.89 24.78 -28.93
C LYS A 97 18.38 24.52 -29.01
N ALA A 98 17.82 24.52 -30.23
CA ALA A 98 16.40 24.26 -30.44
C ALA A 98 15.96 22.86 -29.96
N LYS A 99 16.83 21.85 -30.09
CA LYS A 99 16.55 20.49 -29.59
C LYS A 99 16.55 20.44 -28.06
N VAL A 100 17.51 21.10 -27.42
CA VAL A 100 17.58 21.15 -25.95
C VAL A 100 16.38 21.93 -25.38
N GLU A 101 16.00 23.05 -25.99
CA GLU A 101 14.79 23.80 -25.59
C GLU A 101 13.51 22.96 -25.74
N SER A 102 13.37 22.22 -26.84
CA SER A 102 12.25 21.29 -27.04
C SER A 102 12.23 20.20 -25.97
N PHE A 103 13.40 19.67 -25.59
CA PHE A 103 13.54 18.67 -24.54
C PHE A 103 13.19 19.23 -23.16
N VAL A 104 13.65 20.43 -22.82
CA VAL A 104 13.30 21.14 -21.58
C VAL A 104 11.79 21.39 -21.50
N SER A 105 11.17 21.80 -22.61
CA SER A 105 9.71 21.99 -22.68
C SER A 105 8.96 20.68 -22.39
N TRP A 106 9.40 19.57 -23.01
CA TRP A 106 8.84 18.25 -22.74
C TRP A 106 9.03 17.81 -21.28
N MET A 107 10.20 18.03 -20.68
CA MET A 107 10.45 17.70 -19.27
C MET A 107 9.58 18.52 -18.31
N ASN A 108 9.37 19.81 -18.60
CA ASN A 108 8.48 20.67 -17.83
C ASN A 108 7.03 20.18 -17.90
N TYR A 109 6.59 19.72 -19.08
CA TYR A 109 5.30 19.09 -19.25
C TYR A 109 5.21 17.77 -18.47
N ALA A 110 6.20 16.89 -18.63
CA ALA A 110 6.27 15.61 -17.91
C ALA A 110 6.27 15.81 -16.38
N SER A 111 6.96 16.83 -15.87
CA SER A 111 7.00 17.15 -14.43
C SER A 111 5.65 17.59 -13.89
N LYS A 112 4.85 18.31 -14.69
CA LYS A 112 3.47 18.70 -14.30
C LYS A 112 2.53 17.49 -14.26
N TRP A 113 2.73 16.52 -15.14
CA TRP A 113 1.96 15.27 -15.16
C TRP A 113 2.36 14.32 -14.04
N CYS A 114 3.66 14.18 -13.76
CA CYS A 114 4.17 13.40 -12.63
C CYS A 114 3.96 14.09 -11.25
N GLY A 115 3.47 15.35 -11.24
CA GLY A 115 3.40 16.22 -10.06
C GLY A 115 1.99 16.51 -9.50
N HIS A 116 0.91 15.95 -10.03
CA HIS A 116 -0.41 16.03 -9.39
C HIS A 116 -0.52 14.93 -8.32
N GLY A 117 -0.63 15.20 -7.01
CA GLY A 117 -1.22 16.38 -6.38
C GLY A 117 -0.27 17.32 -5.63
N SER A 118 -0.18 18.55 -6.12
CA SER A 118 -0.66 19.72 -5.39
C SER A 118 -0.86 20.85 -6.39
N VAL A 119 -2.09 21.31 -6.47
CA VAL A 119 -2.52 22.43 -7.31
C VAL A 119 -2.05 23.70 -6.63
N ASP A 120 -1.22 24.50 -7.30
CA ASP A 120 -1.26 25.95 -7.14
C ASP A 120 -1.86 26.54 -8.42
N GLU A 121 -3.18 26.74 -8.36
CA GLU A 121 -3.97 27.59 -9.25
C GLU A 121 -3.41 29.01 -9.20
N LYS A 122 -2.43 29.36 -10.05
CA LYS A 122 -2.14 30.78 -10.37
C LYS A 122 -1.19 31.04 -11.54
N SER A 123 -1.17 30.19 -12.56
CA SER A 123 -0.52 30.56 -13.84
C SER A 123 -0.94 29.65 -14.99
N ALA A 124 -2.20 29.73 -15.38
CA ALA A 124 -2.68 29.22 -16.66
C ALA A 124 -3.20 30.39 -17.50
N THR A 125 -2.29 31.28 -17.91
CA THR A 125 -2.53 32.12 -19.08
C THR A 125 -2.12 31.31 -20.31
N PHE A 126 -3.13 30.67 -20.89
CA PHE A 126 -3.08 30.07 -22.23
C PHE A 126 -2.88 31.21 -23.25
N VAL A 127 -1.75 31.21 -23.96
CA VAL A 127 -1.58 32.01 -25.17
C VAL A 127 -1.99 31.12 -26.33
N GLU A 128 -3.19 31.37 -26.86
CA GLU A 128 -3.67 30.78 -28.11
C GLU A 128 -2.90 31.40 -29.27
N GLU A 129 -1.88 30.70 -29.76
CA GLU A 129 -1.15 31.10 -30.96
C GLU A 129 -2.05 30.84 -32.19
N LYS A 130 -2.63 31.92 -32.73
CA LYS A 130 -3.38 31.91 -33.99
C LYS A 130 -2.49 31.42 -35.12
N GLN A 131 -2.94 30.40 -35.85
CA GLN A 131 -2.34 29.98 -37.11
C GLN A 131 -2.41 31.12 -38.15
N PRO A 132 -1.35 31.35 -38.95
CA PRO A 132 -1.40 32.34 -40.02
C PRO A 132 -2.24 31.83 -41.20
N GLU A 133 -3.20 32.65 -41.63
CA GLU A 133 -4.01 32.45 -42.84
C GLU A 133 -3.11 32.38 -44.08
N LEU A 134 -3.33 31.35 -44.91
CA LEU A 134 -2.75 31.26 -46.25
C LEU A 134 -3.27 32.41 -47.12
N ILE A 135 -2.37 33.33 -47.47
CA ILE A 135 -2.59 34.25 -48.58
C ILE A 135 -2.41 33.45 -49.87
N GLN A 136 -3.51 33.21 -50.59
CA GLN A 136 -3.47 32.76 -51.98
C GLN A 136 -3.12 33.97 -52.88
N VAL A 137 -2.10 33.81 -53.72
CA VAL A 137 -1.79 34.69 -54.86
C VAL A 137 -2.18 33.95 -56.13
#